data_AF-A0A7C1AVH1-F1
#
_entry.id   AF-A0A7C1AVH1-F1
#
_cell.length_a   1.000
_cell.length_b   1.000
_cell.length_c   1.000
_cell.angle_alpha   90.00
_cell.angle_beta   90.00
_cell.angle_gamma   90.00
#
_symmetry.space_group_name_H-M   'P 1'
#
loop_
_entity.id
_entity.type
_entity.pdbx_description
1 polymer ?
#
loop_
_entity_poly.entity_id
_entity_poly.type
_entity_poly.pdbx_seq_one_letter_code
_entity_poly.pdbx_strand_id
1 'polypeptide(L)'
;MSSTDQDRWKPLPLADVIDVFRGSPFRWWVVGGVALELHTGRSWREHADVDIGVSRVDLDPLREVLRHWDPHVAAQSTLTPWSGQVLDATAHENGLWCRSTPDSAWQFEVLVDGSTRTEWIYRRDPAVRRPWGEAILTTDAGVP
;
A
#
# COMPACT_ATOMS: atom_id res chain seq x y z
N MET A 1 -16.13 22.34 16.17
CA MET A 1 -16.58 21.14 15.43
C MET A 1 -15.38 20.21 15.37
N SER A 2 -15.49 19.05 16.01
CA SER A 2 -14.38 18.14 16.33
C SER A 2 -13.55 17.75 15.10
N SER A 3 -12.23 17.86 15.24
CA SER A 3 -11.30 17.05 14.45
C SER A 3 -11.66 15.58 14.71
N THR A 4 -12.15 14.89 13.70
CA THR A 4 -12.52 13.48 13.76
C THR A 4 -11.26 12.66 13.96
N ASP A 5 -11.24 11.82 15.00
CA ASP A 5 -10.18 10.86 15.35
C ASP A 5 -9.86 9.85 14.23
N GLN A 6 -10.66 9.87 13.15
CA GLN A 6 -10.58 8.97 11.99
C GLN A 6 -9.42 9.24 11.04
N ASP A 7 -8.78 10.43 11.07
CA ASP A 7 -7.67 10.77 10.16
C ASP A 7 -6.32 10.88 10.88
N ARG A 8 -6.19 10.27 12.06
CA ARG A 8 -4.96 10.33 12.85
C ARG A 8 -3.89 9.42 12.24
N TRP A 9 -2.90 10.02 11.59
CA TRP A 9 -1.73 9.33 11.06
C TRP A 9 -0.54 9.40 12.01
N LYS A 10 0.18 8.29 12.13
CA LYS A 10 1.51 8.19 12.74
C LYS A 10 2.26 7.09 11.99
N PRO A 11 2.87 7.43 10.83
CA PRO A 11 3.51 6.45 9.98
C PRO A 11 4.58 5.66 10.73
N LEU A 12 4.68 4.38 10.41
CA LEU A 12 5.83 3.60 10.83
C LEU A 12 7.07 4.03 10.04
N PRO A 13 8.28 3.86 10.61
CA PRO A 13 9.51 3.88 9.83
C PRO A 13 9.39 2.95 8.62
N LEU A 14 9.91 3.38 7.46
CA LEU A 14 9.85 2.59 6.23
C LEU A 14 10.41 1.16 6.42
N ALA A 15 11.48 1.01 7.20
CA ALA A 15 12.07 -0.29 7.50
C ALA A 15 11.07 -1.24 8.18
N ASP A 16 10.26 -0.74 9.10
CA ASP A 16 9.26 -1.53 9.81
C ASP A 16 8.12 -1.95 8.86
N VAL A 17 7.73 -1.06 7.92
CA VAL A 17 6.74 -1.40 6.89
C VAL A 17 7.31 -2.44 5.92
N ILE A 18 8.57 -2.33 5.51
CA ILE A 18 9.25 -3.35 4.69
C ILE A 18 9.23 -4.70 5.40
N ASP A 19 9.49 -4.73 6.70
CA ASP A 19 9.49 -5.97 7.49
C ASP A 19 8.12 -6.66 7.51
N VAL A 20 7.01 -5.91 7.41
CA VAL A 20 5.65 -6.48 7.28
C VAL A 20 5.50 -7.27 5.98
N PHE A 21 6.02 -6.76 4.87
CA PHE A 21 5.84 -7.37 3.54
C PHE A 21 7.01 -8.28 3.12
N ARG A 22 8.11 -8.30 3.87
CA ARG A 22 9.27 -9.14 3.57
C ARG A 22 8.88 -10.62 3.52
N GLY A 23 9.28 -11.30 2.46
CA GLY A 23 8.99 -12.73 2.25
C GLY A 23 7.55 -13.04 1.82
N SER A 24 6.74 -12.02 1.52
CA SER A 24 5.42 -12.22 0.93
C SER A 24 5.48 -13.07 -0.35
N PRO A 25 4.55 -14.01 -0.57
CA PRO A 25 4.53 -14.86 -1.76
C PRO A 25 3.99 -14.15 -3.01
N PHE A 26 3.85 -12.83 -2.96
CA PHE A 26 3.30 -11.96 -4.00
C PHE A 26 4.18 -10.72 -4.20
N ARG A 27 3.97 -10.02 -5.31
CA ARG A 27 4.67 -8.77 -5.60
C ARG A 27 4.08 -7.63 -4.78
N TRP A 28 4.96 -6.88 -4.14
CA TRP A 28 4.67 -5.61 -3.50
C TRP A 28 5.78 -4.63 -3.88
N TRP A 29 5.54 -3.32 -3.74
CA TRP A 29 6.53 -2.28 -4.03
C TRP A 29 6.24 -1.03 -3.22
N VAL A 30 7.27 -0.23 -2.92
CA VAL A 30 7.08 1.09 -2.29
C VAL A 30 6.52 2.08 -3.33
N VAL A 31 5.59 2.94 -2.91
CA VAL A 31 4.93 3.91 -3.78
C VAL A 31 5.21 5.35 -3.33
N GLY A 32 4.88 6.31 -4.19
CA GLY A 32 4.79 7.72 -3.82
C GLY A 32 6.14 8.38 -3.58
N GLY A 33 6.16 9.35 -2.65
CA GLY A 33 7.35 10.16 -2.37
C GLY A 33 8.52 9.33 -1.87
N VAL A 34 8.24 8.32 -1.04
CA VAL A 34 9.26 7.43 -0.48
C VAL A 34 9.96 6.63 -1.58
N ALA A 35 9.22 6.12 -2.56
CA ALA A 35 9.79 5.39 -3.70
C ALA A 35 10.77 6.26 -4.52
N LEU A 36 10.48 7.56 -4.67
CA LEU A 36 11.36 8.49 -5.37
C LEU A 36 12.66 8.76 -4.56
N GLU A 37 12.57 8.85 -3.23
CA GLU A 37 13.75 9.01 -2.37
C GLU A 37 14.63 7.76 -2.42
N LEU A 38 14.03 6.56 -2.42
CA LEU A 38 14.74 5.29 -2.62
C LEU A 38 15.45 5.23 -3.98
N HIS A 39 14.77 5.65 -5.05
CA HIS A 39 15.35 5.66 -6.40
C HIS A 39 16.53 6.62 -6.55
N THR A 40 16.45 7.79 -5.90
CA THR A 40 17.48 8.84 -6.02
C THR A 40 18.57 8.75 -4.95
N GLY A 41 18.38 7.91 -3.92
CA GLY A 41 19.30 7.80 -2.78
C GLY A 41 19.35 9.06 -1.92
N ARG A 42 18.34 9.94 -1.99
CA ARG A 42 18.34 11.24 -1.31
C ARG A 42 16.99 11.50 -0.67
N SER A 43 17.01 11.93 0.60
CA SER A 43 15.83 12.46 1.27
C SER A 43 15.71 13.97 1.14
N TRP A 44 14.47 14.48 0.97
CA TRP A 44 14.21 15.92 0.84
C TRP A 44 13.04 16.43 1.69
N ARG A 45 12.20 15.56 2.23
CA ARG A 45 11.10 15.94 3.12
C ARG A 45 10.75 14.82 4.08
N GLU A 46 10.07 15.19 5.15
CA GLU A 46 9.32 14.21 5.93
C GLU A 46 8.11 13.71 5.13
N HIS A 47 7.81 12.41 5.26
CA HIS A 47 6.62 11.81 4.66
C HIS A 47 5.57 11.59 5.74
N ALA A 48 4.34 12.02 5.45
CA ALA A 48 3.21 11.90 6.37
C ALA A 48 2.55 10.52 6.31
N ASP A 49 3.06 9.65 5.44
CA ASP A 49 2.55 8.34 5.08
C ASP A 49 3.69 7.44 4.55
N VAL A 50 3.41 6.13 4.52
CA VAL A 50 4.19 5.14 3.79
C VAL A 50 3.20 4.29 3.01
N ASP A 51 3.36 4.24 1.70
CA ASP A 51 2.46 3.56 0.78
C ASP A 51 3.13 2.32 0.19
N ILE A 52 2.43 1.20 0.24
CA ILE A 52 2.83 -0.07 -0.39
C ILE A 52 1.84 -0.43 -1.50
N GLY A 53 2.34 -0.71 -2.69
CA GLY A 53 1.55 -1.18 -3.81
C GLY A 53 1.39 -2.69 -3.77
N VAL A 54 0.19 -3.18 -4.03
CA VAL A 54 -0.13 -4.60 -4.20
C VAL A 54 -1.12 -4.75 -5.35
N SER A 55 -1.04 -5.85 -6.10
CA SER A 55 -2.03 -6.15 -7.13
C SER A 55 -3.30 -6.74 -6.52
N ARG A 56 -4.46 -6.36 -7.06
CA ARG A 56 -5.77 -6.96 -6.71
C ARG A 56 -5.83 -8.48 -6.85
N VAL A 57 -5.00 -9.07 -7.70
CA VAL A 57 -4.94 -10.54 -7.83
C VAL A 57 -4.31 -11.23 -6.61
N ASP A 58 -3.73 -10.46 -5.68
CA ASP A 58 -2.99 -10.92 -4.49
C ASP A 58 -3.68 -10.53 -3.17
N LEU A 59 -4.97 -10.18 -3.19
CA LEU A 59 -5.72 -9.87 -1.96
C LEU A 59 -5.80 -11.04 -0.97
N ASP A 60 -5.93 -12.27 -1.46
CA ASP A 60 -5.99 -13.46 -0.62
C ASP A 60 -4.69 -13.66 0.20
N PRO A 61 -3.49 -13.72 -0.39
CA PRO A 61 -2.27 -13.81 0.40
C PRO A 61 -1.96 -12.53 1.18
N LEU A 62 -2.39 -11.34 0.72
CA LEU A 62 -2.27 -10.10 1.49
C LEU A 62 -3.03 -10.16 2.82
N ARG A 63 -4.22 -10.77 2.83
CA ARG A 63 -5.01 -10.97 4.06
C ARG A 63 -4.21 -11.70 5.15
N GLU A 64 -3.40 -12.69 4.77
CA GLU A 64 -2.57 -13.44 5.72
C GLU A 64 -1.40 -12.61 6.26
N VAL A 65 -0.81 -11.74 5.43
CA VAL A 65 0.20 -10.75 5.85
C VAL A 65 -0.41 -9.76 6.85
N LEU A 66 -1.62 -9.30 6.58
CA LEU A 66 -2.33 -8.32 7.41
C LEU A 66 -3.14 -8.92 8.57
N ARG A 67 -3.04 -10.22 8.86
CA ARG A 67 -3.88 -10.89 9.88
C ARG A 67 -3.77 -10.33 11.30
N HIS A 68 -2.65 -9.66 11.61
CA HIS A 68 -2.38 -9.04 12.92
C HIS A 68 -2.58 -7.52 12.90
N TRP A 69 -3.13 -7.00 11.80
CA TRP A 69 -3.44 -5.60 11.61
C TRP A 69 -4.96 -5.39 11.66
N ASP A 70 -5.39 -4.15 11.82
CA ASP A 70 -6.77 -3.69 11.65
C ASP A 70 -6.87 -2.89 10.33
N PRO A 71 -6.97 -3.56 9.17
CA PRO A 71 -7.06 -2.90 7.88
C PRO A 71 -8.48 -2.41 7.59
N HIS A 72 -8.59 -1.19 7.05
CA HIS A 72 -9.86 -0.59 6.64
C HIS A 72 -9.79 -0.18 5.18
N VAL A 73 -10.84 -0.50 4.41
CA VAL A 73 -11.01 0.03 3.05
C VAL A 73 -11.29 1.52 3.16
N ALA A 74 -10.42 2.33 2.56
CA ALA A 74 -10.60 3.77 2.41
C ALA A 74 -11.22 4.05 1.05
N ALA A 75 -12.53 4.28 1.01
CA ALA A 75 -13.26 4.57 -0.22
C ALA A 75 -14.44 5.50 0.07
N GLN A 76 -14.73 6.39 -0.87
CA GLN A 76 -15.92 7.26 -0.80
C GLN A 76 -16.02 8.03 0.53
N SER A 77 -14.89 8.53 1.04
CA SER A 77 -14.78 9.24 2.32
C SER A 77 -15.24 8.42 3.53
N THR A 78 -15.24 7.09 3.42
CA THR A 78 -15.61 6.17 4.49
C THR A 78 -14.48 5.17 4.72
N LEU A 79 -14.34 4.74 5.97
CA LEU A 79 -13.46 3.65 6.39
C LEU A 79 -14.33 2.48 6.83
N THR A 80 -14.19 1.34 6.15
CA THR A 80 -14.92 0.11 6.49
C THR A 80 -13.94 -1.02 6.78
N PRO A 81 -14.16 -1.84 7.82
CA PRO A 81 -13.26 -2.97 8.12
C PRO A 81 -13.08 -3.89 6.91
N TRP A 82 -11.83 -4.28 6.65
CA TRP A 82 -11.49 -5.24 5.60
C TRP A 82 -11.16 -6.60 6.22
N SER A 83 -11.94 -7.62 5.88
CA SER A 83 -11.76 -8.99 6.37
C SER A 83 -11.29 -9.96 5.28
N GLY A 84 -10.83 -9.43 4.13
CA GLY A 84 -10.44 -10.22 2.96
C GLY A 84 -11.49 -10.27 1.86
N GLN A 85 -12.54 -9.45 1.92
CA GLN A 85 -13.48 -9.35 0.80
C GLN A 85 -12.78 -8.82 -0.46
N VAL A 86 -13.31 -9.20 -1.62
CA VAL A 86 -12.89 -8.61 -2.91
C VAL A 86 -13.16 -7.12 -2.88
N LEU A 87 -12.20 -6.34 -3.36
CA LEU A 87 -12.32 -4.89 -3.48
C LEU A 87 -12.83 -4.50 -4.88
N ASP A 88 -13.79 -3.59 -4.96
CA ASP A 88 -14.36 -3.06 -6.21
C ASP A 88 -13.63 -1.81 -6.70
N ALA A 89 -12.94 -1.93 -7.84
CA ALA A 89 -12.24 -0.82 -8.46
C ALA A 89 -13.18 0.31 -8.93
N THR A 90 -14.41 -0.02 -9.33
CA THR A 90 -15.42 0.96 -9.79
C THR A 90 -16.00 1.78 -8.64
N ALA A 91 -16.03 1.21 -7.44
CA ALA A 91 -16.36 1.90 -6.19
C ALA A 91 -15.17 2.66 -5.58
N HIS A 92 -14.02 2.68 -6.28
CA HIS A 92 -12.77 3.26 -5.81
C HIS A 92 -12.14 2.60 -4.58
N GLU A 93 -12.44 1.32 -4.32
CA GLU A 93 -11.82 0.52 -3.26
C GLU A 93 -10.40 0.11 -3.67
N ASN A 94 -9.46 1.04 -3.50
CA ASN A 94 -8.07 0.92 -3.92
C ASN A 94 -7.07 1.21 -2.79
N GLY A 95 -7.53 1.48 -1.58
CA GLY A 95 -6.69 1.82 -0.43
C GLY A 95 -7.11 1.00 0.78
N LEU A 96 -6.15 0.38 1.44
CA LEU A 96 -6.32 -0.24 2.74
C LEU A 96 -5.46 0.52 3.76
N TRP A 97 -6.11 1.31 4.61
CA TRP A 97 -5.45 1.97 5.73
C TRP A 97 -5.21 0.95 6.83
N CYS A 98 -3.97 0.85 7.29
CA CYS A 98 -3.55 -0.18 8.23
C CYS A 98 -3.06 0.43 9.53
N ARG A 99 -3.50 -0.16 10.65
CA ARG A 99 -3.05 0.17 12.01
C ARG A 99 -2.92 -1.10 12.84
N SER A 100 -2.02 -1.08 13.82
CA SER A 100 -1.75 -2.26 14.65
C SER A 100 -2.91 -2.67 15.58
N THR A 101 -3.73 -1.72 16.04
CA THR A 101 -4.92 -1.99 16.88
C THR A 101 -6.04 -0.99 16.57
N PRO A 102 -7.30 -1.27 16.95
CA PRO A 102 -8.42 -0.34 16.73
C PRO A 102 -8.28 1.05 17.35
N ASP A 103 -7.41 1.22 18.35
CA ASP A 103 -7.17 2.50 19.03
C ASP A 103 -5.88 3.20 18.53
N SER A 104 -5.13 2.55 17.63
CA SER A 104 -3.91 3.10 17.05
C SER A 104 -4.21 4.11 15.95
N ALA A 105 -3.28 5.04 15.74
CA ALA A 105 -3.22 5.87 14.55
C ALA A 105 -2.92 5.00 13.31
N TRP A 106 -3.28 5.48 12.12
CA TRP A 106 -2.92 4.86 10.83
C TRP A 106 -1.40 4.90 10.62
N GLN A 107 -0.85 3.78 10.18
CA GLN A 107 0.59 3.50 10.19
C GLN A 107 1.17 3.31 8.78
N PHE A 108 0.39 2.79 7.84
CA PHE A 108 0.72 2.72 6.41
C PHE A 108 -0.56 2.48 5.60
N GLU A 109 -0.48 2.70 4.28
CA GLU A 109 -1.54 2.37 3.34
C GLU A 109 -1.08 1.29 2.35
N VAL A 110 -1.97 0.36 2.03
CA VAL A 110 -1.80 -0.53 0.88
C VAL A 110 -2.63 -0.03 -0.28
N LEU A 111 -1.97 0.42 -1.34
CA LEU A 111 -2.58 0.82 -2.60
C LEU A 111 -2.79 -0.40 -3.50
N VAL A 112 -4.05 -0.76 -3.72
CA VAL A 112 -4.45 -1.91 -4.53
C VAL A 112 -4.73 -1.47 -5.96
N ASP A 113 -3.95 -1.97 -6.93
CA ASP A 113 -4.14 -1.67 -8.34
C ASP A 113 -4.63 -2.87 -9.18
N GLY A 114 -4.88 -2.61 -10.47
CA GLY A 114 -5.36 -3.61 -11.42
C GLY A 114 -4.26 -4.37 -12.16
N SER A 115 -3.00 -4.30 -11.70
CA SER A 115 -1.87 -4.99 -12.32
C SER A 115 -2.13 -6.49 -12.39
N THR A 116 -1.59 -7.16 -13.40
CA THR A 116 -1.79 -8.60 -13.60
C THR A 116 -0.60 -9.41 -13.10
N ARG A 117 -0.68 -10.73 -13.26
CA ARG A 117 0.45 -11.64 -12.97
C ARG A 117 1.68 -11.35 -13.84
N THR A 118 1.51 -10.75 -15.02
CA THR A 118 2.59 -10.57 -16.01
C THR A 118 3.01 -9.13 -16.22
N GLU A 119 2.15 -8.16 -15.94
CA GLU A 119 2.43 -6.74 -16.18
C GLU A 119 1.89 -5.83 -15.08
N TRP A 120 2.62 -4.74 -14.83
CA TRP A 120 2.16 -3.62 -14.04
C TRP A 120 1.25 -2.72 -14.89
N ILE A 121 0.17 -2.22 -14.29
CA ILE A 121 -0.82 -1.35 -14.94
C ILE A 121 -1.03 -0.11 -14.08
N TYR A 122 -0.82 1.07 -14.67
CA TYR A 122 -1.07 2.32 -13.97
C TYR A 122 -2.56 2.50 -13.69
N ARG A 123 -2.91 2.57 -12.40
CA ARG A 123 -4.31 2.62 -11.94
C ARG A 123 -5.14 3.76 -12.53
N ARG A 124 -4.54 4.93 -12.80
CA ARG A 124 -5.29 6.09 -13.34
C ARG A 124 -5.44 6.07 -14.86
N ASP A 125 -4.57 5.35 -15.56
CA ASP A 125 -4.63 5.20 -17.01
C ASP A 125 -4.15 3.79 -17.40
N PRO A 126 -5.09 2.84 -17.61
CA PRO A 126 -4.74 1.47 -17.96
C PRO A 126 -4.04 1.29 -19.32
N ALA A 127 -3.97 2.32 -20.15
CA ALA A 127 -3.16 2.29 -21.37
C ALA A 127 -1.65 2.33 -21.04
N VAL A 128 -1.28 2.88 -19.88
CA VAL A 128 0.09 2.85 -19.37
C VAL A 128 0.31 1.54 -18.63
N ARG A 129 0.97 0.61 -19.31
CA ARG A 129 1.32 -0.72 -18.78
C ARG A 129 2.73 -1.11 -19.20
N ARG A 130 3.40 -1.89 -18.35
CA ARG A 130 4.78 -2.33 -18.55
C ARG A 130 5.01 -3.72 -17.96
N PRO A 131 5.91 -4.54 -18.53
CA PRO A 131 6.43 -5.71 -17.84
C PRO A 131 6.96 -5.33 -16.46
N TRP A 132 6.77 -6.19 -15.46
CA TRP A 132 7.14 -5.89 -14.07
C TRP A 132 8.58 -5.41 -13.89
N GLY A 133 9.55 -6.04 -14.58
CA GLY A 133 10.96 -5.67 -14.48
C GLY A 133 11.34 -4.32 -15.10
N GLU A 134 10.44 -3.72 -15.88
CA GLU A 134 10.59 -2.34 -16.39
C GLU A 134 9.85 -1.32 -15.52
N ALA A 135 8.80 -1.76 -14.82
CA ALA A 135 7.92 -0.89 -14.04
C ALA A 135 8.43 -0.64 -12.62
N ILE A 136 8.92 -1.71 -11.97
CA ILE A 136 9.32 -1.72 -10.57
C ILE A 136 10.82 -1.98 -10.50
N LEU A 137 11.55 -1.02 -9.94
CA LEU A 137 12.98 -1.13 -9.69
C LEU A 137 13.22 -1.75 -8.32
N THR A 138 14.41 -2.28 -8.09
CA THR A 138 14.79 -2.82 -6.79
C THR A 138 16.06 -2.12 -6.33
N THR A 139 16.07 -1.66 -5.09
CA THR A 139 17.26 -1.07 -4.46
C THR A 139 18.33 -2.13 -4.21
N ASP A 140 19.57 -1.72 -3.94
CA ASP A 140 20.66 -2.64 -3.56
C ASP A 140 20.34 -3.46 -2.29
N ALA A 141 19.45 -2.94 -1.43
CA ALA A 141 18.97 -3.62 -0.23
C ALA A 141 17.82 -4.62 -0.50
N GLY A 142 17.43 -4.81 -1.77
CA GLY A 142 16.36 -5.73 -2.16
C GLY A 142 14.94 -5.20 -1.93
N VAL A 143 14.79 -3.88 -1.73
CA VAL A 143 13.47 -3.25 -1.57
C VAL A 143 12.87 -2.96 -2.96
N PRO A 144 11.71 -3.55 -3.31
CA PRO A 144 10.99 -3.27 -4.56
C PRO A 144 10.18 -1.97 -4.50
#